data_AF-A0AAV2B973-F1
#
_entry.id   AF-A0AAV2B973-F1
#
_cell.length_a   1.000
_cell.length_b   1.000
_cell.length_c   1.000
_cell.angle_alpha   90.00
_cell.angle_beta   90.00
_cell.angle_gamma   90.00
#
_symmetry.space_group_name_H-M   'P 1'
#
loop_
_entity.id
_entity.type
_entity.pdbx_description
1 polymer ?
#
loop_
_entity_poly.entity_id
_entity_poly.type
_entity_poly.pdbx_seq_one_letter_code
_entity_poly.pdbx_strand_id
1 'polypeptide(L)'
;MASRPKIHSQNDSERSLIILPAILGIISLFIFWEILQSPLIQIVKSLLGGLLLVYFSWEIIYFDSIMPGIQPASPLSPSNIKSVSGHTLHMNYALAVINGAFFALFINWWM
;
A
#
# COMPACT_ATOMS: atom_id res chain seq x y z
N MET A 1 -40.90 -12.23 55.33
CA MET A 1 -40.41 -12.89 54.10
C MET A 1 -39.37 -11.97 53.48
N ALA A 2 -38.09 -12.14 53.83
CA ALA A 2 -37.03 -11.20 53.46
C ALA A 2 -36.67 -11.39 51.98
N SER A 3 -36.90 -10.37 51.16
CA SER A 3 -36.52 -10.36 49.73
C SER A 3 -35.00 -10.40 49.60
N ARG A 4 -34.47 -11.41 48.89
CA ARG A 4 -33.03 -11.51 48.58
C ARG A 4 -32.51 -10.22 47.91
N PRO A 5 -31.25 -9.81 48.18
CA PRO A 5 -30.75 -8.49 47.81
C PRO A 5 -30.55 -8.33 46.30
N LYS A 6 -31.24 -7.33 45.71
CA LYS A 6 -31.10 -6.85 44.31
C LYS A 6 -29.68 -6.40 43.91
N ILE A 7 -28.81 -6.18 44.90
CA ILE A 7 -27.46 -5.65 44.73
C ILE A 7 -26.58 -6.59 43.89
N HIS A 8 -26.73 -7.90 44.05
CA HIS A 8 -25.95 -8.88 43.30
C HIS A 8 -26.34 -8.89 41.81
N SER A 9 -27.65 -8.92 41.51
CA SER A 9 -28.14 -8.88 40.13
C SER A 9 -27.84 -7.57 39.41
N GLN A 10 -27.77 -6.45 40.15
CA GLN A 10 -27.46 -5.15 39.57
C GLN A 10 -25.97 -5.05 39.17
N ASN A 11 -25.05 -5.51 40.02
CA ASN A 11 -23.61 -5.56 39.70
C ASN A 11 -23.32 -6.50 38.51
N ASP A 12 -24.01 -7.64 38.42
CA ASP A 12 -23.87 -8.55 37.28
C ASP A 12 -24.40 -7.93 35.97
N SER A 13 -25.45 -7.09 36.05
CA SER A 13 -25.97 -6.36 34.91
C SER A 13 -25.05 -5.22 34.43
N GLU A 14 -24.36 -4.54 35.35
CA GLU A 14 -23.37 -3.51 35.00
C GLU A 14 -22.10 -4.14 34.40
N ARG A 15 -21.68 -5.30 34.93
CA ARG A 15 -20.57 -6.08 34.38
C ARG A 15 -20.88 -6.57 32.97
N SER A 16 -22.07 -7.10 32.73
CA SER A 16 -22.46 -7.55 31.38
C SER A 16 -22.56 -6.39 30.38
N LEU A 17 -23.01 -5.21 30.83
CA LEU A 17 -23.05 -3.97 30.05
C LEU A 17 -21.68 -3.50 29.54
N ILE A 18 -20.59 -3.86 30.22
CA ILE A 18 -19.22 -3.49 29.83
C ILE A 18 -18.52 -4.64 29.10
N ILE A 19 -18.70 -5.88 29.56
CA ILE A 19 -17.99 -7.06 29.03
C ILE A 19 -18.50 -7.42 27.63
N LEU A 20 -19.81 -7.39 27.38
CA LEU A 20 -20.38 -7.72 26.08
C LEU A 20 -19.89 -6.80 24.93
N PRO A 21 -19.94 -5.46 25.06
CA PRO A 21 -19.43 -4.59 23.99
C PRO A 21 -17.91 -4.69 23.84
N ALA A 22 -17.15 -4.95 24.91
CA ALA A 22 -15.71 -5.17 24.81
C ALA A 22 -15.39 -6.43 23.98
N ILE A 23 -16.11 -7.54 24.21
CA ILE A 23 -15.96 -8.78 23.43
C ILE A 23 -16.33 -8.53 21.97
N LEU A 24 -17.45 -7.85 21.70
CA LEU A 24 -17.86 -7.50 20.35
C LEU A 24 -16.82 -6.62 19.64
N GLY A 25 -16.22 -5.67 20.35
CA GLY A 25 -15.13 -4.83 19.83
C GLY A 25 -13.91 -5.65 19.43
N ILE A 26 -13.51 -6.62 20.26
CA ILE A 26 -12.38 -7.52 19.96
C ILE A 26 -12.69 -8.39 18.73
N ILE A 27 -13.89 -8.95 18.65
CA ILE A 27 -14.33 -9.75 17.48
C ILE A 27 -14.33 -8.88 16.22
N SER A 28 -14.83 -7.64 16.31
CA SER A 28 -14.82 -6.71 15.17
C SER A 28 -13.41 -6.37 14.72
N LEU A 29 -12.47 -6.17 15.65
CA LEU A 29 -11.06 -5.91 15.34
C LEU A 29 -10.42 -7.10 14.64
N PHE A 30 -10.71 -8.32 15.12
CA PHE A 30 -10.20 -9.55 14.52
C PHE A 30 -10.75 -9.76 13.10
N ILE A 31 -12.05 -9.59 12.89
CA ILE A 31 -12.67 -9.68 11.56
C ILE A 31 -12.06 -8.64 10.62
N PHE A 32 -11.87 -7.40 11.09
CA PHE A 32 -11.23 -6.36 10.30
C PHE A 32 -9.79 -6.71 9.89
N TRP A 33 -9.02 -7.29 10.82
CA TRP A 33 -7.67 -7.76 10.57
C TRP A 33 -7.64 -8.87 9.50
N GLU A 34 -8.53 -9.86 9.60
CA GLU A 34 -8.66 -10.94 8.61
C GLU A 34 -9.06 -10.40 7.23
N ILE A 35 -9.95 -9.40 7.17
CA ILE A 35 -10.30 -8.72 5.91
C ILE A 35 -9.06 -8.10 5.28
N LEU A 36 -8.24 -7.38 6.07
CA LEU A 36 -6.99 -6.77 5.59
C LEU A 36 -5.96 -7.78 5.09
N GLN A 37 -5.99 -9.01 5.59
CA GLN A 37 -5.13 -10.10 5.16
C GLN A 37 -5.72 -10.91 3.99
N SER A 38 -6.91 -10.55 3.50
CA SER A 38 -7.52 -11.24 2.36
C SER A 38 -6.62 -11.22 1.11
N PRO A 39 -6.62 -12.30 0.31
CA PRO A 39 -5.74 -12.43 -0.86
C PRO A 39 -5.94 -11.31 -1.89
N LEU A 40 -7.16 -10.78 -2.01
CA LEU A 40 -7.45 -9.66 -2.90
C LEU A 40 -6.75 -8.37 -2.44
N ILE A 41 -6.77 -8.07 -1.14
CA ILE A 41 -6.10 -6.89 -0.59
C ILE A 41 -4.57 -7.03 -0.72
N GLN A 42 -4.03 -8.24 -0.60
CA GLN A 42 -2.61 -8.50 -0.83
C GLN A 42 -2.20 -8.20 -2.28
N ILE A 43 -2.97 -8.66 -3.27
CA ILE A 43 -2.72 -8.35 -4.69
C ILE A 43 -2.73 -6.84 -4.93
N VAL A 44 -3.73 -6.14 -4.37
CA VAL A 44 -3.83 -4.67 -4.49
C VAL A 44 -2.63 -3.96 -3.86
N LYS A 45 -2.20 -4.38 -2.67
CA LYS A 45 -1.01 -3.83 -1.99
C LYS A 45 0.26 -4.04 -2.82
N SER A 46 0.46 -5.25 -3.35
CA SER A 46 1.62 -5.59 -4.18
C SER A 46 1.65 -4.80 -5.48
N LEU A 47 0.50 -4.64 -6.16
CA LEU A 47 0.37 -3.82 -7.35
C LEU A 47 0.64 -2.34 -7.07
N LEU A 48 0.06 -1.78 -6.00
CA LEU A 48 0.32 -0.40 -5.60
C LEU A 48 1.79 -0.16 -5.28
N GLY A 49 2.44 -1.10 -4.57
CA GLY A 49 3.87 -1.04 -4.28
C GLY A 49 4.72 -1.06 -5.55
N GLY A 50 4.41 -1.96 -6.50
CA GLY A 50 5.08 -2.00 -7.80
C GLY A 50 4.90 -0.71 -8.62
N LEU A 51 3.67 -0.18 -8.69
CA LEU A 51 3.36 1.07 -9.39
C LEU A 51 4.10 2.27 -8.79
N LEU A 52 4.15 2.37 -7.46
CA LEU A 52 4.92 3.40 -6.76
C LEU A 52 6.41 3.29 -7.09
N LEU A 53 6.96 2.07 -7.14
CA LEU A 53 8.37 1.86 -7.50
C LEU A 53 8.67 2.28 -8.94
N VAL A 54 7.77 1.98 -9.89
CA VAL A 54 7.88 2.48 -11.27
C VAL A 54 7.88 4.01 -11.27
N TYR A 55 6.92 4.62 -10.58
CA TYR A 55 6.77 6.08 -10.51
C TYR A 55 8.03 6.76 -9.95
N PHE A 56 8.51 6.33 -8.79
CA PHE A 56 9.74 6.88 -8.20
C PHE A 56 10.96 6.66 -9.10
N SER A 57 11.08 5.49 -9.74
CA SER A 57 12.17 5.23 -10.68
C SER A 57 12.10 6.16 -11.89
N TRP A 58 10.91 6.42 -12.42
CA TRP A 58 10.70 7.37 -13.49
C TRP A 58 11.01 8.82 -13.10
N GLU A 59 10.67 9.24 -11.89
CA GLU A 59 11.03 10.55 -11.35
C GLU A 59 12.56 10.71 -11.29
N ILE A 60 13.27 9.70 -10.78
CA ILE A 60 14.75 9.71 -10.74
C ILE A 60 15.33 9.83 -12.14
N ILE A 61 14.88 9.01 -13.09
CA ILE A 61 15.36 9.07 -14.49
C ILE A 61 15.02 10.42 -15.13
N TYR A 62 13.85 10.97 -14.81
CA TYR A 62 13.43 12.28 -15.30
C TYR A 62 14.37 13.38 -14.79
N PHE A 63 14.60 13.47 -13.48
CA PHE A 63 15.51 14.47 -12.90
C PHE A 63 16.94 14.33 -13.41
N ASP A 64 17.41 13.10 -13.58
CA ASP A 64 18.74 12.82 -14.14
C ASP A 64 18.85 13.30 -15.61
N SER A 65 17.78 13.21 -16.38
CA SER A 65 17.74 13.69 -17.77
C SER A 65 17.69 15.22 -17.94
N ILE A 66 17.52 15.98 -16.86
CA ILE A 66 17.51 17.46 -16.90
C ILE A 66 18.93 18.01 -17.07
N MET A 67 19.98 17.25 -16.70
CA MET A 67 21.37 17.65 -16.92
C MET A 67 21.79 17.39 -18.38
N PRO A 68 22.06 18.44 -19.19
CA PRO A 68 22.45 18.24 -20.58
C PRO A 68 23.87 17.65 -20.67
N GLY A 69 24.02 16.54 -21.40
CA GLY A 69 25.33 16.02 -21.83
C GLY A 69 25.77 14.66 -21.25
N ILE A 70 25.01 14.05 -20.32
CA ILE A 70 25.37 12.75 -19.74
C ILE A 70 24.37 11.64 -20.11
N GLN A 71 23.09 11.97 -20.31
CA GLN A 71 22.07 10.96 -20.59
C GLN A 71 21.04 11.45 -21.62
N PRO A 72 20.54 10.59 -22.53
CA PRO A 72 19.51 10.97 -23.48
C PRO A 72 18.25 11.57 -22.81
N ALA A 73 17.59 12.51 -23.46
CA ALA A 73 16.47 13.26 -22.90
C ALA A 73 15.27 12.34 -22.56
N SER A 74 14.67 12.52 -21.38
CA SER A 74 13.41 11.87 -21.00
C SER A 74 12.27 12.19 -21.99
N PRO A 75 11.28 11.29 -22.17
CA PRO A 75 10.09 11.56 -22.99
C PRO A 75 9.29 12.80 -22.56
N LEU A 76 9.37 13.22 -21.29
CA LEU A 76 8.75 14.44 -20.74
C LEU A 76 9.69 15.66 -20.69
N SER A 77 10.94 15.50 -21.15
CA SER A 77 11.94 16.58 -21.13
C SER A 77 11.58 17.69 -22.15
N PRO A 78 11.87 18.97 -21.84
CA PRO A 78 11.62 20.10 -22.74
C PRO A 78 12.16 19.89 -24.16
N SER A 79 11.42 20.37 -25.18
CA SER A 79 11.64 20.04 -26.61
C SER A 79 13.02 20.41 -27.15
N ASN A 80 13.67 21.39 -26.53
CA ASN A 80 15.01 21.87 -26.83
C ASN A 80 16.13 20.88 -26.45
N ILE A 81 15.89 19.96 -25.52
CA ILE A 81 16.83 18.89 -25.14
C ILE A 81 16.57 17.63 -25.99
N LYS A 82 15.31 17.42 -26.39
CA LYS A 82 14.86 16.28 -27.20
C LYS A 82 15.48 16.23 -28.60
N SER A 83 15.72 17.38 -29.24
CA SER A 83 16.30 17.46 -30.59
C SER A 83 17.77 17.05 -30.66
N VAL A 84 18.50 17.12 -29.54
CA VAL A 84 19.94 16.77 -29.46
C VAL A 84 20.14 15.26 -29.21
N SER A 85 19.12 14.59 -28.68
CA SER A 85 19.23 13.25 -28.08
C SER A 85 18.82 12.06 -28.97
N GLY A 86 18.14 12.29 -30.10
CA GLY A 86 17.65 11.22 -30.99
C GLY A 86 16.49 10.38 -30.41
N HIS A 87 16.01 9.38 -31.18
CA HIS A 87 14.84 8.51 -30.89
C HIS A 87 15.00 7.50 -29.73
N THR A 88 15.84 7.79 -28.74
CA THR A 88 16.17 6.86 -27.66
C THR A 88 15.11 6.93 -26.56
N LEU A 89 13.98 6.26 -26.80
CA LEU A 89 13.06 5.87 -25.73
C LEU A 89 13.85 4.94 -24.79
N HIS A 90 14.28 5.55 -23.68
CA HIS A 90 15.38 5.09 -22.84
C HIS A 90 15.13 3.69 -22.27
N MET A 91 16.12 2.80 -22.41
CA MET A 91 16.16 1.48 -21.75
C MET A 91 15.90 1.59 -20.24
N ASN A 92 16.28 2.71 -19.61
CA ASN A 92 16.03 3.00 -18.20
C ASN A 92 14.54 3.09 -17.85
N TYR A 93 13.68 3.66 -18.71
CA TYR A 93 12.24 3.70 -18.48
C TYR A 93 11.62 2.30 -18.58
N ALA A 94 12.09 1.49 -19.52
CA ALA A 94 11.68 0.10 -19.65
C ALA A 94 12.12 -0.74 -18.45
N LEU A 95 13.37 -0.56 -17.99
CA LEU A 95 13.90 -1.21 -16.78
C LEU A 95 13.14 -0.79 -15.52
N ALA A 96 12.71 0.47 -15.40
CA ALA A 96 11.87 0.93 -14.29
C ALA A 96 10.54 0.16 -14.24
N VAL A 97 9.87 0.00 -15.39
CA VAL A 97 8.61 -0.77 -15.48
C VAL A 97 8.84 -2.25 -15.17
N ILE A 98 9.91 -2.84 -15.72
CA ILE A 98 10.27 -4.24 -15.46
C ILE A 98 10.55 -4.45 -13.96
N ASN A 99 11.32 -3.56 -13.32
CA ASN A 99 11.61 -3.64 -11.89
C ASN A 99 10.37 -3.53 -11.03
N GLY A 100 9.44 -2.60 -11.35
CA GLY A 100 8.18 -2.49 -10.63
C GLY A 100 7.30 -3.74 -10.79
N ALA A 101 7.27 -4.33 -11.98
CA ALA A 101 6.54 -5.58 -12.23
C ALA A 101 7.15 -6.76 -11.46
N PHE A 102 8.47 -6.92 -11.49
CA PHE A 102 9.18 -7.94 -10.71
C PHE A 102 8.96 -7.76 -9.21
N PHE A 103 9.01 -6.53 -8.72
CA PHE A 103 8.74 -6.23 -7.31
C PHE A 103 7.31 -6.63 -6.93
N ALA A 104 6.30 -6.27 -7.73
CA ALA A 104 4.91 -6.63 -7.46
C ALA A 104 4.72 -8.16 -7.44
N LEU A 105 5.31 -8.89 -8.40
CA LEU A 105 5.26 -10.35 -8.45
C LEU A 105 5.98 -10.99 -7.27
N PHE A 106 7.15 -10.47 -6.90
CA PHE A 106 7.95 -10.99 -5.79
C PHE A 106 7.24 -10.79 -4.44
N ILE A 107 6.72 -9.59 -4.16
CA ILE A 107 5.98 -9.32 -2.92
C ILE A 107 4.70 -10.15 -2.85
N ASN A 108 3.99 -10.30 -3.96
CA ASN A 108 2.78 -11.13 -4.01
C ASN A 108 3.07 -12.63 -3.84
N TRP A 109 4.28 -13.09 -4.17
CA TRP A 109 4.69 -14.47 -3.94
C TRP A 109 5.23 -14.70 -2.52
N TRP A 110 5.85 -13.68 -1.93
CA TRP A 110 6.45 -13.74 -0.60
C TRP A 110 5.44 -13.64 0.56
N MET A 111 4.40 -12.81 0.39
CA MET A 111 3.33 -12.65 1.39
C MET A 111 2.32 -13.79 1.34
#